data_AF-A0A1R2ALZ5-F1
#
_entry.id   AF-A0A1R2ALZ5-F1
#
_cell.length_a   1.000
_cell.length_b   1.000
_cell.length_c   1.000
_cell.angle_alpha   90.00
_cell.angle_beta   90.00
_cell.angle_gamma   90.00
#
_symmetry.space_group_name_H-M   'P 1'
#
loop_
_entity.id
_entity.type
_entity.pdbx_description
1 polymer ?
#
loop_
_entity_poly.entity_id
_entity_poly.type
_entity_poly.pdbx_seq_one_letter_code
_entity_poly.pdbx_strand_id
1 'polypeptide(L)'
;MEPSLASGVCLLVEESIYYIGGVSPEAVHSSKIFKFSNTWESIEASPSIFTPKSGHCGFTLNSDIYIFGGQCESENLVFNTSHKLDLKNNTWTILPNLPQPRHSSSCVIYNNQGLIYGGANQEGVLDSLLIFNPGKK
;
A
#
# COMPACT_ATOMS: atom_id res chain seq x y z
N MET A 1 -4.64 0.32 -20.47
CA MET A 1 -6.04 -0.02 -20.09
C MET A 1 -6.24 0.45 -18.67
N GLU A 2 -7.32 1.16 -18.38
CA GLU A 2 -7.63 1.64 -17.03
C GLU A 2 -7.90 0.46 -16.07
N PRO A 3 -7.37 0.48 -14.83
CA PRO A 3 -7.63 -0.58 -13.87
C PRO A 3 -9.09 -0.57 -13.39
N SER A 4 -9.81 -1.67 -13.60
CA SER A 4 -11.13 -1.92 -13.00
C SER A 4 -10.95 -2.55 -11.61
N LEU A 5 -10.40 -1.78 -10.67
CA LEU A 5 -10.08 -2.24 -9.31
C LEU A 5 -10.52 -1.18 -8.29
N ALA A 6 -11.16 -1.59 -7.20
CA ALA A 6 -11.51 -0.72 -6.08
C ALA A 6 -10.57 -0.93 -4.88
N SER A 7 -10.55 0.04 -3.95
CA SER A 7 -9.88 -0.09 -2.65
C SER A 7 -8.37 -0.40 -2.72
N GLY A 8 -7.70 -0.08 -3.82
CA GLY A 8 -6.24 0.03 -3.87
C GLY A 8 -5.76 1.34 -3.24
N VAL A 9 -4.44 1.52 -3.14
CA VAL A 9 -3.87 2.80 -2.73
C VAL A 9 -3.59 3.68 -3.95
N CYS A 10 -4.01 4.93 -3.91
CA CYS A 10 -3.79 5.93 -4.97
C CYS A 10 -2.87 7.03 -4.45
N LEU A 11 -1.71 7.21 -5.07
CA LEU A 11 -0.65 8.09 -4.58
C LEU A 11 -0.08 8.96 -5.70
N LEU A 12 0.10 10.25 -5.45
CA LEU A 12 0.83 11.15 -6.34
C LEU A 12 2.34 11.03 -6.07
N VAL A 13 3.10 10.69 -7.11
CA VAL A 13 4.56 10.73 -7.12
C VAL A 13 4.98 11.65 -8.26
N GLU A 14 5.63 12.76 -7.91
CA GLU A 14 6.02 13.80 -8.87
C GLU A 14 4.79 14.25 -9.69
N GLU A 15 4.75 13.94 -10.98
CA GLU A 15 3.65 14.29 -11.90
C GLU A 15 2.79 13.09 -12.32
N SER A 16 2.97 11.93 -11.68
CA SER A 16 2.27 10.68 -12.01
C SER A 16 1.46 10.15 -10.84
N ILE A 17 0.30 9.58 -11.13
CA ILE A 17 -0.50 8.86 -10.14
C ILE A 17 -0.12 7.38 -10.20
N TYR A 18 0.12 6.79 -9.04
CA TYR A 18 0.29 5.35 -8.88
C TYR A 18 -0.93 4.78 -8.17
N TYR A 19 -1.54 3.76 -8.78
CA TYR A 19 -2.61 2.97 -8.18
C TYR A 19 -2.12 1.54 -7.97
N ILE A 20 -2.08 1.08 -6.73
CA ILE A 20 -1.47 -0.22 -6.37
C ILE A 20 -2.49 -1.10 -5.68
N GLY A 21 -2.55 -2.36 -6.13
CA GLY A 21 -3.45 -3.39 -5.62
C GLY A 21 -4.94 -3.05 -5.82
N GLY A 22 -5.76 -3.46 -4.86
CA GLY A 22 -7.21 -3.34 -4.91
C GLY A 22 -7.89 -4.67 -5.23
N VAL A 23 -9.19 -4.60 -5.48
CA VAL A 23 -10.07 -5.76 -5.70
C VAL A 23 -10.94 -5.56 -6.94
N SER A 24 -11.07 -6.60 -7.76
CA SER A 24 -11.90 -6.59 -8.97
C SER A 24 -13.40 -6.77 -8.63
N PRO A 25 -14.31 -6.52 -9.59
CA PRO A 25 -15.74 -6.81 -9.42
C PRO A 25 -16.04 -8.27 -9.04
N GLU A 26 -15.17 -9.21 -9.42
CA GLU A 26 -15.24 -10.63 -9.11
C GLU A 26 -14.60 -10.99 -7.75
N ALA A 27 -14.35 -10.00 -6.89
CA ALA A 27 -13.69 -10.15 -5.59
C ALA A 27 -12.25 -10.71 -5.65
N VAL A 28 -11.58 -10.57 -6.81
CA VAL A 28 -10.18 -10.99 -6.97
C VAL A 28 -9.26 -9.86 -6.57
N HIS A 29 -8.44 -10.11 -5.54
CA HIS A 29 -7.45 -9.14 -5.09
C HIS A 29 -6.28 -9.04 -6.06
N SER A 30 -5.69 -7.87 -6.17
CA SER A 30 -4.57 -7.60 -7.06
C SER A 30 -3.34 -7.12 -6.29
N SER A 31 -2.15 -7.42 -6.83
CA SER A 31 -0.87 -6.82 -6.44
C SER A 31 -0.30 -5.91 -7.53
N LYS A 32 -1.06 -5.69 -8.62
CA LYS A 32 -0.59 -4.93 -9.78
C LYS A 32 -0.35 -3.47 -9.43
N ILE A 33 0.63 -2.88 -10.11
CA ILE A 33 0.95 -1.46 -10.05
C ILE A 33 0.51 -0.84 -11.36
N PHE A 34 -0.31 0.20 -11.28
CA PHE A 34 -0.71 1.01 -12.43
C PHE A 34 -0.17 2.42 -12.25
N LYS A 35 0.39 2.98 -13.31
CA LYS A 35 0.82 4.37 -13.35
C LYS A 35 -0.04 5.12 -14.36
N PHE A 36 -0.44 6.33 -13.99
CA PHE A 36 -1.15 7.25 -14.86
C PHE A 36 -0.33 8.52 -15.06
N SER A 37 0.03 8.78 -16.31
CA SER A 37 0.64 10.02 -16.79
C SER A 37 -0.02 10.38 -18.13
N ASN A 38 -1.26 10.89 -18.05
CA ASN A 38 -2.22 11.04 -19.16
C ASN A 38 -2.81 9.74 -19.73
N THR A 39 -2.06 8.64 -19.65
CA THR A 39 -2.51 7.30 -20.01
C THR A 39 -2.13 6.29 -18.94
N TRP A 40 -2.93 5.23 -18.81
CA TRP A 40 -2.68 4.13 -17.89
C TRP A 40 -1.70 3.11 -18.47
N GLU A 41 -0.64 2.83 -17.73
CA GLU A 41 0.33 1.77 -17.97
C GLU A 41 0.49 0.86 -16.74
N SER A 42 0.81 -0.42 -16.95
CA SER A 42 1.17 -1.35 -15.87
C SER A 42 2.68 -1.32 -15.64
N ILE A 43 3.08 -1.28 -14.37
CA ILE A 43 4.48 -1.34 -13.96
C ILE A 43 4.73 -2.71 -13.32
N GLU A 44 5.85 -3.33 -13.70
CA GLU A 44 6.36 -4.53 -13.06
C GLU A 44 7.47 -4.16 -12.08
N ALA A 45 7.45 -4.79 -10.90
CA ALA A 45 8.46 -4.58 -9.88
C ALA A 45 8.94 -5.90 -9.30
N SER A 46 10.23 -5.95 -8.94
CA SER A 46 10.91 -7.17 -8.52
C SER A 46 11.58 -7.02 -7.14
N PRO A 47 11.72 -8.09 -6.36
CA PRO A 47 11.07 -9.38 -6.53
C PRO A 47 9.53 -9.26 -6.35
N SER A 48 8.77 -10.23 -6.86
CA SER A 48 7.30 -10.29 -6.76
C SER A 48 6.86 -10.69 -5.34
N ILE A 49 7.16 -9.83 -4.36
CA ILE A 49 6.91 -10.07 -2.93
C ILE A 49 5.66 -9.36 -2.40
N PHE A 50 5.16 -8.35 -3.12
CA PHE A 50 3.92 -7.68 -2.73
C PHE A 50 2.72 -8.58 -3.05
N THR A 51 2.05 -9.07 -2.00
CA THR A 51 0.92 -9.98 -2.14
C THR A 51 -0.36 -9.25 -2.57
N PRO A 52 -1.28 -9.92 -3.29
CA PRO A 52 -2.56 -9.32 -3.66
C PRO A 52 -3.35 -8.85 -2.43
N LYS A 53 -3.82 -7.60 -2.46
CA LYS A 53 -4.54 -7.00 -1.31
C LYS A 53 -5.34 -5.76 -1.68
N SER A 54 -6.32 -5.43 -0.85
CA SER A 54 -7.15 -4.22 -0.88
C SER A 54 -7.13 -3.54 0.50
N GLY A 55 -7.65 -2.33 0.62
CA GLY A 55 -7.81 -1.63 1.91
C GLY A 55 -6.50 -1.32 2.64
N HIS A 56 -5.36 -1.40 1.96
CA HIS A 56 -4.08 -0.96 2.51
C HIS A 56 -3.97 0.56 2.40
N CYS A 57 -3.08 1.16 3.18
CA CYS A 57 -2.76 2.59 3.04
C CYS A 57 -1.28 2.78 2.76
N GLY A 58 -0.93 3.97 2.31
CA GLY A 58 0.45 4.30 1.99
C GLY A 58 0.69 5.80 1.90
N PHE A 59 1.94 6.16 1.75
CA PHE A 59 2.38 7.54 1.49
C PHE A 59 3.62 7.52 0.60
N THR A 60 3.97 8.69 0.07
CA THR A 60 5.17 8.89 -0.75
C THR A 60 6.22 9.66 0.04
N LEU A 61 7.49 9.28 -0.12
CA LEU A 61 8.61 10.00 0.46
C LEU A 61 9.86 9.78 -0.39
N ASN A 62 10.54 10.86 -0.80
CA ASN A 62 11.75 10.82 -1.63
C ASN A 62 11.57 10.01 -2.93
N SER A 63 10.41 10.15 -3.58
CA SER A 63 10.00 9.39 -4.77
C SER A 63 9.89 7.87 -4.59
N ASP A 64 9.92 7.37 -3.35
CA ASP A 64 9.56 5.99 -3.01
C ASP A 64 8.10 5.93 -2.51
N ILE A 65 7.45 4.79 -2.71
CA ILE A 65 6.11 4.48 -2.17
C ILE A 65 6.23 3.54 -0.98
N TYR A 66 5.54 3.85 0.12
CA TYR A 66 5.45 3.02 1.32
C TYR A 66 4.02 2.54 1.49
N ILE A 67 3.83 1.23 1.71
CA ILE A 67 2.51 0.59 1.83
C ILE A 67 2.45 -0.24 3.11
N PHE A 68 1.31 -0.16 3.79
CA PHE A 68 1.08 -0.79 5.08
C PHE A 68 -0.26 -1.51 5.13
N GLY A 69 -0.25 -2.73 5.65
CA GLY A 69 -1.44 -3.50 5.96
C GLY A 69 -2.27 -3.89 4.73
N GLY A 70 -3.59 -3.77 4.87
CA GLY A 70 -4.60 -4.23 3.91
C GLY A 70 -5.17 -5.59 4.26
N GLN A 71 -6.02 -6.10 3.38
CA GLN A 71 -6.65 -7.41 3.53
C GLN A 71 -6.72 -8.18 2.21
N CYS A 72 -6.91 -9.49 2.33
CA CYS A 72 -7.26 -10.40 1.25
C CYS A 72 -8.49 -11.20 1.72
N GLU A 73 -9.68 -10.77 1.31
CA GLU A 73 -10.93 -11.40 1.79
C GLU A 73 -11.04 -12.87 1.37
N SER A 74 -10.54 -13.23 0.18
CA SER A 74 -10.53 -14.63 -0.30
C SER A 74 -9.66 -15.57 0.56
N GLU A 75 -8.69 -15.02 1.29
CA GLU A 75 -7.82 -15.75 2.21
C GLU A 75 -8.22 -15.57 3.68
N ASN A 76 -9.29 -14.81 3.97
CA ASN A 76 -9.67 -14.39 5.31
C ASN A 76 -8.50 -13.79 6.11
N LEU A 77 -7.67 -12.99 5.43
CA LEU A 77 -6.39 -12.51 5.96
C LEU A 77 -6.35 -10.98 6.02
N VAL A 78 -5.97 -10.44 7.18
CA VAL A 78 -5.60 -9.03 7.36
C VAL A 78 -4.10 -8.95 7.54
N PHE A 79 -3.43 -8.12 6.75
CA PHE A 79 -1.98 -8.01 6.76
C PHE A 79 -1.50 -7.04 7.85
N ASN A 80 -0.38 -7.37 8.48
CA ASN A 80 0.46 -6.43 9.23
C ASN A 80 1.75 -6.09 8.46
N THR A 81 1.86 -6.51 7.19
CA THR A 81 3.09 -6.35 6.41
C THR A 81 3.28 -4.93 5.93
N SER A 82 4.54 -4.53 5.83
CA SER A 82 4.98 -3.21 5.39
C SER A 82 5.93 -3.38 4.21
N HIS A 83 5.76 -2.59 3.16
CA HIS A 83 6.57 -2.68 1.95
C HIS A 83 6.99 -1.30 1.47
N LYS A 84 8.17 -1.23 0.86
CA LYS A 84 8.64 -0.07 0.10
C LYS A 84 8.78 -0.44 -1.37
N LEU A 85 8.23 0.37 -2.26
CA LEU A 85 8.52 0.34 -3.68
C LEU A 85 9.49 1.47 -4.01
N ASP A 86 10.71 1.10 -4.37
CA ASP A 86 11.68 1.99 -5.01
C ASP A 86 11.30 2.14 -6.48
N LEU A 87 10.83 3.32 -6.86
CA LEU A 87 10.36 3.61 -8.22
C LEU A 87 11.50 3.85 -9.22
N LYS A 88 12.71 4.11 -8.73
CA LYS A 88 13.89 4.25 -9.61
C LYS A 88 14.32 2.89 -10.14
N ASN A 89 14.30 1.89 -9.28
CA ASN A 89 14.75 0.54 -9.61
C ASN A 89 13.58 -0.43 -9.89
N ASN A 90 12.35 -0.01 -9.66
CA ASN A 90 11.15 -0.86 -9.62
C ASN A 90 11.37 -2.07 -8.72
N THR A 91 11.81 -1.81 -7.48
CA THR A 91 12.09 -2.87 -6.52
C THR A 91 11.26 -2.80 -5.26
N TRP A 92 10.72 -3.95 -4.89
CA TRP A 92 10.05 -4.12 -3.62
C TRP A 92 11.05 -4.47 -2.53
N THR A 93 10.92 -3.82 -1.37
CA THR A 93 11.67 -4.13 -0.15
C THR A 93 10.70 -4.42 0.99
N ILE A 94 10.94 -5.49 1.74
CA ILE A 94 10.20 -5.77 2.98
C ILE A 94 10.68 -4.81 4.06
N LEU A 95 9.73 -4.17 4.74
CA LEU A 95 9.99 -3.32 5.89
C LEU A 95 9.55 -4.04 7.18
N PRO A 96 9.94 -3.54 8.38
CA PRO A 96 9.39 -4.05 9.63
C PRO A 96 7.86 -4.04 9.63
N ASN A 97 7.27 -5.15 10.05
CA ASN A 97 5.83 -5.30 10.15
C ASN A 97 5.24 -4.34 11.18
N LEU A 98 3.97 -3.99 10.98
CA LEU A 98 3.18 -3.31 11.99
C LEU A 98 2.98 -4.21 13.22
N PRO A 99 2.83 -3.63 14.43
CA PRO A 99 2.58 -4.39 15.64
C PRO A 99 1.31 -5.24 15.59
N GLN A 100 0.30 -4.79 14.83
CA GLN A 100 -0.96 -5.49 14.66
C GLN A 100 -1.43 -5.36 13.20
N PRO A 101 -2.10 -6.40 12.66
CA PRO A 101 -2.69 -6.34 11.33
C PRO A 101 -3.77 -5.26 11.29
N ARG A 102 -3.91 -4.61 10.13
CA ARG A 102 -4.91 -3.57 9.91
C ARG A 102 -5.24 -3.39 8.44
N HIS A 103 -6.49 -3.09 8.15
CA HIS A 103 -6.96 -2.58 6.86
C HIS A 103 -7.84 -1.33 7.08
N SER A 104 -8.16 -0.63 6.00
CA SER A 104 -8.96 0.61 6.01
C SER A 104 -8.37 1.71 6.91
N SER A 105 -7.04 1.70 7.09
CA SER A 105 -6.32 2.72 7.86
C SER A 105 -6.11 3.99 7.03
N SER A 106 -5.89 5.11 7.72
CA SER A 106 -5.40 6.35 7.09
C SER A 106 -3.88 6.44 7.20
N CYS A 107 -3.22 6.87 6.14
CA CYS A 107 -1.77 7.09 6.09
C CYS A 107 -1.46 8.53 5.65
N VAL A 108 -0.49 9.18 6.30
CA VAL A 108 -0.01 10.51 5.92
C VAL A 108 1.48 10.67 6.24
N ILE A 109 2.19 11.50 5.48
CA ILE A 109 3.55 11.94 5.82
C ILE A 109 3.49 13.25 6.62
N TYR A 110 4.16 13.30 7.77
CA TYR A 110 4.28 14.50 8.60
C TYR A 110 5.68 14.57 9.20
N ASN A 111 6.41 15.68 9.01
CA ASN A 111 7.79 15.87 9.48
C ASN A 111 8.74 14.70 9.13
N ASN A 112 8.68 14.22 7.88
CA ASN A 112 9.45 13.07 7.37
C ASN A 112 9.18 11.74 8.12
N GLN A 113 8.06 11.66 8.84
CA GLN A 113 7.58 10.44 9.48
C GLN A 113 6.26 10.01 8.84
N GLY A 114 6.11 8.70 8.65
CA GLY A 114 4.86 8.11 8.22
C GLY A 114 3.93 7.94 9.43
N LEU A 115 2.73 8.48 9.36
CA LEU A 115 1.71 8.30 10.39
C LEU A 115 0.63 7.38 9.84
N ILE A 116 0.29 6.34 10.59
CA ILE A 116 -0.75 5.37 10.25
C ILE A 116 -1.77 5.40 11.39
N TYR A 117 -3.00 5.82 11.10
CA TYR A 117 -4.04 5.98 12.11
C TYR A 117 -5.22 5.05 11.85
N GLY A 118 -5.67 4.41 12.93
CA GLY A 118 -6.86 3.58 12.97
C GLY A 118 -6.87 2.41 11.98
N GLY A 119 -8.05 2.12 11.44
CA GLY A 119 -8.33 0.93 10.63
C GLY A 119 -9.11 -0.11 11.42
N ALA A 120 -9.14 -1.34 10.92
CA ALA A 120 -9.79 -2.46 11.60
C ALA A 120 -9.02 -3.76 11.37
N ASN A 121 -9.29 -4.73 12.24
CA ASN A 121 -8.86 -6.11 12.10
C ASN A 121 -9.90 -7.05 12.74
N GLN A 122 -9.53 -8.32 12.95
CA GLN A 122 -10.43 -9.33 13.54
C GLN A 122 -10.85 -9.02 14.98
N GLU A 123 -10.11 -8.19 15.71
CA GLU A 123 -10.42 -7.78 17.08
C GLU A 123 -11.35 -6.54 17.12
N GLY A 124 -11.55 -5.86 15.98
CA GLY A 124 -12.46 -4.74 15.84
C GLY A 124 -11.80 -3.49 15.24
N VAL A 125 -12.38 -2.33 15.57
CA VAL A 125 -11.88 -1.02 15.12
C VAL A 125 -10.66 -0.62 15.95
N LEU A 126 -9.64 -0.10 15.29
CA LEU A 126 -8.42 0.41 15.89
C LEU A 126 -8.48 1.94 16.00
N ASP A 127 -7.98 2.47 17.11
CA ASP A 127 -7.81 3.91 17.39
C ASP A 127 -6.32 4.31 17.55
N SER A 128 -5.41 3.35 17.32
CA SER A 128 -3.96 3.53 17.48
C SER A 128 -3.35 4.39 16.37
N LEU A 129 -2.48 5.32 16.77
CA LEU A 129 -1.51 6.00 15.90
C LEU A 129 -0.18 5.24 15.91
N LEU A 130 0.29 4.83 14.73
CA LEU A 130 1.63 4.31 14.53
C LEU A 130 2.51 5.34 13.83
N ILE A 131 3.77 5.43 14.25
CA ILE A 131 4.78 6.30 13.64
C ILE A 131 5.86 5.43 13.00
N PHE A 132 5.92 5.48 11.68
CA PHE A 132 6.98 4.89 10.87
C PHE A 132 8.10 5.90 10.63
N ASN A 133 9.35 5.48 10.83
CA ASN A 133 10.54 6.29 10.64
C ASN A 133 11.36 5.74 9.45
N PRO A 134 11.22 6.28 8.24
CA PRO A 134 11.87 5.77 7.02
C PRO A 134 13.40 5.81 7.06
N GLY A 135 13.99 6.63 7.93
CA GLY A 135 15.44 6.86 8.03
C GLY A 135 16.16 6.16 9.19
N LYS A 136 15.45 5.43 10.06
CA LYS A 136 16.10 4.62 11.11
C LYS A 136 16.29 3.20 10.58
N LYS A 137 17.55 2.85 10.28
CA LYS A 137 17.96 1.45 10.16
C LYS A 137 17.81 0.73 11.49
#